data_AF-A0A969D0N6-F1
#
_entry.id   AF-A0A969D0N6-F1
#
_cell.length_a   1.000
_cell.length_b   1.000
_cell.length_c   1.000
_cell.angle_alpha   90.00
_cell.angle_beta   90.00
_cell.angle_gamma   90.00
#
_symmetry.space_group_name_H-M   'P 1'
#
loop_
_entity.id
_entity.type
_entity.pdbx_description
1 polymer ?
#
loop_
_entity_poly.entity_id
_entity_poly.type
_entity_poly.pdbx_seq_one_letter_code
_entity_poly.pdbx_strand_id
1 'polypeptide(L)'
;MKTGVRGSTELEFLDNTHLVVGPNGEVRLDEFVYDPSSATGGGQLSLRIGAFRYQSGDLKNKEDVKLVTPTATMTIRGTHLVIFVAADGATEVNVIEGAVDVLACNTPSTVAVNAGQRINVTAGCATSVAGLRAMPRDYIPQSPDSAGPPIGDPGNDGPTDGPEVESQRQN
;
A
#
# COMPACT_ATOMS: atom_id res chain seq x y z
N MET A 1 -0.48 -10.00 15.38
CA MET A 1 -1.43 -10.66 14.46
C MET A 1 -0.67 -11.21 13.26
N LYS A 2 -1.07 -12.38 12.73
CA LYS A 2 -0.45 -12.98 11.55
C LYS A 2 -1.53 -13.47 10.59
N THR A 3 -1.32 -13.30 9.29
CA THR A 3 -2.17 -13.89 8.23
C THR A 3 -1.42 -15.03 7.55
N GLY A 4 -2.15 -16.00 7.01
CA GLY A 4 -1.58 -17.11 6.24
C GLY A 4 -1.19 -16.72 4.81
N VAL A 5 -0.67 -17.70 4.05
CA VAL A 5 -0.18 -17.55 2.66
C VAL A 5 -1.22 -16.98 1.68
N ARG A 6 -2.50 -17.15 1.99
CA ARG A 6 -3.65 -16.58 1.25
C ARG A 6 -4.62 -15.84 2.18
N GLY A 7 -4.23 -15.61 3.42
CA GLY A 7 -5.09 -14.96 4.41
C GLY A 7 -5.03 -13.45 4.25
N SER A 8 -6.16 -12.79 4.43
CA SER A 8 -6.22 -11.35 4.63
C SER A 8 -7.15 -11.05 5.79
N THR A 9 -6.95 -9.91 6.43
CA THR A 9 -7.85 -9.42 7.47
C THR A 9 -7.86 -7.90 7.45
N GLU A 10 -8.95 -7.32 7.88
CA GLU A 10 -9.08 -5.88 8.06
C GLU A 10 -9.25 -5.57 9.55
N LEU A 11 -8.62 -4.48 9.98
CA LEU A 11 -8.74 -3.90 11.31
C LEU A 11 -9.35 -2.51 11.13
N GLU A 12 -10.49 -2.31 11.77
CA GLU A 12 -11.15 -1.01 11.86
C GLU A 12 -10.96 -0.48 13.28
N PHE A 13 -10.46 0.75 13.38
CA PHE A 13 -10.19 1.42 14.65
C PHE A 13 -11.35 2.33 15.02
N LEU A 14 -11.42 2.73 16.30
CA LEU A 14 -12.52 3.57 16.80
C LEU A 14 -12.60 4.95 16.14
N ASP A 15 -11.49 5.44 15.58
CA ASP A 15 -11.42 6.70 14.83
C ASP A 15 -11.75 6.52 13.33
N ASN A 16 -12.30 5.38 12.91
CA ASN A 16 -12.52 5.01 11.51
C ASN A 16 -11.22 4.89 10.69
N THR A 17 -10.07 4.66 11.32
CA THR A 17 -8.87 4.22 10.60
C THR A 17 -9.07 2.78 10.13
N HIS A 18 -8.67 2.47 8.90
CA HIS A 18 -8.71 1.13 8.33
C HIS A 18 -7.29 0.61 8.04
N LEU A 19 -6.98 -0.58 8.54
CA LEU A 19 -5.75 -1.31 8.22
C LEU A 19 -6.09 -2.68 7.66
N VAL A 20 -5.85 -2.85 6.36
CA VAL A 20 -5.89 -4.17 5.72
C VAL A 20 -4.52 -4.81 5.80
N VAL A 21 -4.47 -6.05 6.28
CA VAL A 21 -3.30 -6.91 6.28
C VAL A 21 -3.52 -8.01 5.26
N GLY A 22 -2.72 -7.99 4.20
CA GLY A 22 -2.72 -8.98 3.15
C GLY A 22 -1.97 -10.27 3.54
N PRO A 23 -1.72 -11.15 2.57
CA PRO A 23 -1.08 -12.45 2.80
C PRO A 23 0.35 -12.37 3.34
N ASN A 24 0.71 -13.40 4.11
CA ASN A 24 1.98 -13.48 4.84
C ASN A 24 2.27 -12.23 5.68
N GLY A 25 1.22 -11.57 6.13
CA GLY A 25 1.27 -10.34 6.89
C GLY A 25 1.55 -10.63 8.36
N GLU A 26 2.55 -9.96 8.93
CA GLU A 26 2.75 -9.90 10.37
C GLU A 26 2.71 -8.44 10.81
N VAL A 27 1.69 -8.11 11.60
CA VAL A 27 1.53 -6.79 12.22
C VAL A 27 1.46 -6.93 13.73
N ARG A 28 2.04 -5.97 14.42
CA ARG A 28 1.89 -5.77 15.85
C ARG A 28 1.33 -4.37 16.09
N LEU A 29 0.21 -4.33 16.80
CA LEU A 29 -0.32 -3.10 17.35
C LEU A 29 0.33 -2.90 18.71
N ASP A 30 1.18 -1.88 18.84
CA ASP A 30 1.93 -1.62 20.06
C ASP A 30 1.10 -0.74 21.01
N GLU A 31 0.66 0.40 20.51
CA GLU A 31 -0.18 1.35 21.23
C GLU A 31 -1.12 2.05 20.25
N PHE A 32 -2.38 2.24 20.63
CA PHE A 32 -3.29 3.13 19.92
C PHE A 32 -4.33 3.65 20.88
N VAL A 33 -4.34 4.97 21.07
CA VAL A 33 -5.24 5.67 21.97
C VAL A 33 -6.05 6.66 21.14
N TYR A 34 -7.36 6.72 21.40
CA TYR A 34 -8.26 7.67 20.76
C TYR A 34 -9.26 8.20 21.77
N ASP A 35 -9.36 9.52 21.88
CA ASP A 35 -10.40 10.22 22.62
C ASP A 35 -11.44 10.79 21.64
N PRO A 36 -12.65 10.23 21.59
CA PRO A 36 -13.70 10.68 20.66
C PRO A 36 -14.23 12.09 21.00
N SER A 37 -14.04 12.58 22.23
CA SER A 37 -14.53 13.91 22.63
C SER A 37 -13.70 15.04 22.02
N SER A 38 -12.39 14.85 21.93
CA SER A 38 -11.45 15.79 21.33
C SER A 38 -11.07 15.45 19.89
N ALA A 39 -11.33 14.21 19.46
CA ALA A 39 -10.84 13.58 18.23
C ALA A 39 -9.30 13.58 18.16
N THR A 40 -8.64 13.44 19.31
CA THR A 40 -7.18 13.36 19.42
C THR A 40 -6.76 11.98 19.91
N GLY A 41 -5.50 11.65 19.67
CA GLY A 41 -4.98 10.34 20.00
C GLY A 41 -3.61 10.12 19.37
N GLY A 42 -3.24 8.87 19.19
CA GLY A 42 -1.95 8.53 18.62
C GLY A 42 -1.65 7.06 18.78
N GLY A 43 -0.59 6.60 18.14
CA GLY A 43 -0.24 5.19 18.23
C GLY A 43 0.94 4.77 17.38
N GLN A 44 1.31 3.52 17.55
CA GLN A 44 2.34 2.86 16.78
C GLN A 44 1.86 1.50 16.29
N LEU A 45 2.01 1.31 14.98
CA LEU A 45 1.75 0.06 14.28
C LEU A 45 3.06 -0.46 13.68
N SER A 46 3.49 -1.63 14.13
CA SER A 46 4.69 -2.30 13.64
C SER A 46 4.34 -3.32 12.55
N LEU A 47 4.69 -3.02 11.30
CA LEU A 47 4.49 -3.83 10.09
C LEU A 47 5.79 -4.61 9.78
N ARG A 48 5.82 -5.91 10.08
CA ARG A 48 7.08 -6.68 10.06
C ARG A 48 7.41 -7.31 8.71
N ILE A 49 6.41 -7.87 8.04
CA ILE A 49 6.52 -8.50 6.73
C ILE A 49 5.12 -8.59 6.11
N GLY A 50 5.03 -8.52 4.79
CA GLY A 50 3.80 -8.72 4.04
C GLY A 50 3.35 -7.45 3.33
N ALA A 51 2.07 -7.38 3.03
CA ALA A 51 1.48 -6.27 2.29
C ALA A 51 0.32 -5.67 3.07
N PHE A 52 0.25 -4.34 3.10
CA PHE A 52 -0.64 -3.60 3.98
C PHE A 52 -1.30 -2.45 3.22
N ARG A 53 -2.57 -2.17 3.53
CA ARG A 53 -3.22 -0.92 3.14
C ARG A 53 -3.63 -0.19 4.40
N TYR A 54 -3.20 1.05 4.53
CA TYR A 54 -3.53 1.90 5.66
C TYR A 54 -4.29 3.12 5.16
N GLN A 55 -5.45 3.38 5.74
CA GLN A 55 -6.26 4.54 5.44
C GLN A 55 -6.58 5.25 6.76
N SER A 56 -6.08 6.48 6.88
CA SER A 56 -6.24 7.28 8.09
C SER A 56 -7.70 7.67 8.32
N GLY A 57 -8.15 7.60 9.56
CA GLY A 57 -9.47 8.04 9.99
C GLY A 57 -9.54 9.49 10.46
N ASP A 58 -10.34 9.73 11.49
CA ASP A 58 -10.81 11.04 11.93
C ASP A 58 -9.94 11.71 13.00
N LEU A 59 -8.78 11.14 13.33
CA LEU A 59 -7.79 11.79 14.19
C LEU A 59 -7.43 13.18 13.67
N LYS A 60 -7.42 14.19 14.55
CA LYS A 60 -6.98 15.55 14.21
C LYS A 60 -5.45 15.64 14.11
N ASN A 61 -4.75 15.02 15.04
CA ASN A 61 -3.30 14.94 15.15
C ASN A 61 -2.78 13.64 14.52
N LYS A 62 -3.03 13.47 13.21
CA LYS A 62 -2.67 12.24 12.48
C LYS A 62 -1.17 11.92 12.52
N GLU A 63 -0.35 12.96 12.67
CA GLU A 63 1.10 12.89 12.83
C GLU A 63 1.56 12.14 14.08
N ASP A 64 0.68 11.97 15.07
CA ASP A 64 0.96 11.18 16.28
C ASP A 64 0.75 9.68 16.05
N VAL A 65 0.35 9.26 14.84
CA VAL A 65 0.35 7.86 14.41
C VAL A 65 1.61 7.55 13.60
N LYS A 66 2.33 6.52 14.04
CA LYS A 66 3.54 6.02 13.39
C LYS A 66 3.33 4.62 12.85
N LEU A 67 3.66 4.42 11.58
CA LEU A 67 3.83 3.09 11.02
C LEU A 67 5.32 2.75 11.02
N VAL A 68 5.69 1.60 11.54
CA VAL A 68 7.10 1.18 11.68
C VAL A 68 7.32 -0.13 10.95
N THR A 69 8.40 -0.18 10.18
CA THR A 69 8.91 -1.38 9.52
C THR A 69 10.35 -1.61 9.95
N PRO A 70 10.98 -2.76 9.65
CA PRO A 70 12.37 -2.99 10.00
C PRO A 70 13.34 -1.93 9.47
N THR A 71 13.04 -1.33 8.30
CA THR A 71 13.92 -0.36 7.64
C THR A 71 13.39 1.07 7.61
N ALA A 72 12.12 1.31 7.96
CA ALA A 72 11.51 2.64 7.83
C ALA A 72 10.50 2.95 8.93
N THR A 73 10.55 4.16 9.45
CA THR A 73 9.48 4.77 10.25
C THR A 73 8.76 5.81 9.43
N MET A 74 7.43 5.73 9.40
CA MET A 74 6.55 6.60 8.64
C MET A 74 5.71 7.43 9.62
N THR A 75 5.80 8.75 9.48
CA THR A 75 4.92 9.70 10.17
C THR A 75 3.82 10.14 9.22
N ILE A 76 2.57 9.87 9.58
CA ILE A 76 1.41 10.01 8.70
C ILE A 76 0.85 11.44 8.80
N ARG A 77 0.76 12.17 7.69
CA ARG A 77 0.15 13.53 7.66
C ARG A 77 -1.21 13.51 6.97
N GLY A 78 -1.98 12.46 7.27
CA GLY A 78 -3.17 12.04 6.54
C GLY A 78 -2.78 11.31 5.26
N THR A 79 -3.13 10.04 5.14
CA THR A 79 -2.94 9.34 3.88
C THR A 79 -3.70 8.01 3.77
N HIS A 80 -3.97 7.68 2.50
CA HIS A 80 -4.25 6.36 2.00
C HIS A 80 -2.95 5.79 1.41
N LEU A 81 -2.41 4.76 2.05
CA LEU A 81 -1.14 4.13 1.73
C LEU A 81 -1.30 2.66 1.37
N VAL A 82 -0.43 2.19 0.49
CA VAL A 82 -0.13 0.76 0.33
C VAL A 82 1.34 0.54 0.65
N ILE A 83 1.63 -0.41 1.52
CA ILE A 83 2.97 -0.67 2.05
C ILE A 83 3.31 -2.13 1.78
N PHE A 84 4.49 -2.38 1.22
CA PHE A 84 5.06 -3.71 1.06
C PHE A 84 6.32 -3.82 1.91
N VAL A 85 6.40 -4.87 2.71
CA VAL A 85 7.57 -5.18 3.54
C VAL A 85 8.07 -6.56 3.15
N ALA A 86 9.25 -6.61 2.55
CA ALA A 86 9.91 -7.85 2.16
C ALA A 86 10.50 -8.59 3.37
N ALA A 87 10.88 -9.85 3.16
CA ALA A 87 11.42 -10.71 4.24
C ALA A 87 12.76 -10.22 4.80
N ASP A 88 13.54 -9.49 3.99
CA ASP A 88 14.79 -8.84 4.40
C ASP A 88 14.54 -7.47 5.08
N GLY A 89 13.28 -7.07 5.22
CA GLY A 89 12.87 -5.80 5.80
C GLY A 89 12.85 -4.62 4.84
N ALA A 90 13.20 -4.80 3.56
CA ALA A 90 13.06 -3.74 2.57
C ALA A 90 11.58 -3.30 2.47
N THR A 91 11.36 -1.99 2.45
CA THR A 91 10.04 -1.40 2.54
C THR A 91 9.76 -0.54 1.30
N GLU A 92 8.66 -0.81 0.62
CA GLU A 92 8.08 0.09 -0.38
C GLU A 92 6.83 0.76 0.20
N VAL A 93 6.76 2.08 0.13
CA VAL A 93 5.59 2.88 0.55
C VAL A 93 5.03 3.57 -0.68
N ASN A 94 3.76 3.30 -0.98
CA ASN A 94 3.02 3.85 -2.09
C ASN A 94 1.96 4.83 -1.56
N VAL A 95 2.06 6.10 -1.93
CA VAL A 95 1.21 7.17 -1.40
C VAL A 95 0.11 7.50 -2.39
N ILE A 96 -1.10 7.02 -2.12
CA ILE A 96 -2.25 7.22 -3.00
C ILE A 96 -2.85 8.61 -2.79
N GLU A 97 -3.03 9.01 -1.52
CA GLU A 97 -3.56 10.33 -1.14
C GLU A 97 -2.76 10.91 0.02
N GLY A 98 -2.71 12.24 0.14
CA GLY A 98 -2.05 12.91 1.26
C GLY A 98 -0.52 12.89 1.20
N ALA A 99 0.14 12.74 2.37
CA ALA A 99 1.60 12.75 2.47
C ALA A 99 2.11 11.94 3.66
N VAL A 100 3.36 11.47 3.53
CA VAL A 100 4.07 10.73 4.57
C VAL A 100 5.52 11.20 4.64
N ASP A 101 6.02 11.40 5.87
CA ASP A 101 7.44 11.62 6.11
C ASP A 101 8.09 10.27 6.49
N VAL A 102 9.11 9.87 5.73
CA VAL A 102 9.77 8.57 5.88
C VAL A 102 11.20 8.72 6.39
N LEU A 103 11.47 8.07 7.52
CA LEU A 103 12.78 7.97 8.14
C LEU A 103 13.35 6.56 7.89
N ALA A 104 14.39 6.45 7.06
CA ALA A 104 15.04 5.17 6.79
C ALA A 104 16.05 4.83 7.89
N CYS A 105 15.97 3.64 8.50
CA CYS A 105 16.92 3.07 9.45
C CYS A 105 17.42 4.00 10.57
N ASN A 106 16.59 4.93 11.03
CA ASN A 106 16.98 5.98 12.00
C ASN A 106 18.12 6.89 11.52
N THR A 107 18.26 7.06 10.20
CA THR A 107 19.11 8.11 9.61
C THR A 107 18.64 9.50 10.07
N PRO A 108 19.49 10.54 10.05
CA PRO A 108 19.11 11.86 10.56
C PRO A 108 18.16 12.63 9.64
N SER A 109 17.85 12.11 8.45
CA SER A 109 17.08 12.82 7.43
C SER A 109 15.78 12.10 7.12
N THR A 110 14.68 12.84 7.14
CA THR A 110 13.38 12.38 6.66
C THR A 110 13.22 12.72 5.17
N VAL A 111 12.54 11.84 4.45
CA VAL A 111 12.13 12.06 3.06
C VAL A 111 10.62 12.25 3.04
N ALA A 112 10.18 13.42 2.59
CA ALA A 112 8.75 13.67 2.37
C ALA A 112 8.29 13.02 1.06
N VAL A 113 7.19 12.28 1.11
CA VAL A 113 6.60 11.58 -0.03
C VAL A 113 5.12 11.95 -0.12
N ASN A 114 4.71 12.50 -1.26
CA ASN A 114 3.37 13.02 -1.48
C ASN A 114 2.53 12.06 -2.33
N ALA A 115 1.23 12.32 -2.39
CA ALA A 115 0.30 11.62 -3.28
C ALA A 115 0.84 11.50 -4.71
N GLY A 116 0.68 10.32 -5.30
CA GLY A 116 1.20 10.03 -6.63
C GLY A 116 2.71 9.73 -6.65
N GLN A 117 3.34 9.58 -5.48
CA GLN A 117 4.73 9.13 -5.35
C GLN A 117 4.81 7.81 -4.60
N ARG A 118 5.94 7.14 -4.77
CA ARG A 118 6.35 5.99 -3.96
C ARG A 118 7.80 6.16 -3.51
N ILE A 119 8.13 5.56 -2.37
CA ILE A 119 9.50 5.45 -1.88
C ILE A 119 9.86 3.99 -1.65
N ASN A 120 11.06 3.62 -2.06
CA ASN A 120 11.69 2.35 -1.73
C ASN A 120 12.81 2.59 -0.72
N VAL A 121 12.80 1.84 0.38
CA VAL A 121 13.86 1.78 1.39
C VAL A 121 14.43 0.38 1.39
N THR A 122 15.69 0.22 0.99
CA THR A 122 16.32 -1.10 0.93
C THR A 122 16.72 -1.58 2.33
N ALA A 123 17.02 -2.87 2.47
CA ALA A 123 17.62 -3.43 3.69
C ALA A 123 18.97 -2.75 4.06
N GLY A 124 19.68 -2.21 3.07
CA GLY A 124 20.89 -1.39 3.25
C GLY A 124 20.61 0.09 3.50
N CYS A 125 19.36 0.48 3.79
CA CYS A 125 18.93 1.83 4.13
C CYS A 125 19.05 2.87 3.01
N ALA A 126 19.30 2.43 1.78
CA ALA A 126 19.24 3.32 0.62
C ALA A 126 17.79 3.67 0.30
N THR A 127 17.53 4.94 0.04
CA THR A 127 16.19 5.43 -0.31
C THR A 127 16.13 5.84 -1.78
N SER A 128 14.99 5.61 -2.42
CA SER A 128 14.72 6.14 -3.76
C SER A 128 13.23 6.49 -3.89
N VAL A 129 12.95 7.68 -4.44
CA VAL A 129 11.59 8.17 -4.68
C VAL A 129 11.28 8.11 -6.17
N ALA A 130 10.09 7.65 -6.52
CA ALA A 130 9.62 7.58 -7.90
C ALA A 130 8.13 7.92 -7.98
N GLY A 131 7.59 8.06 -9.20
CA GLY A 131 6.15 8.16 -9.39
C GLY A 131 5.43 6.89 -8.94
N LEU A 132 4.22 7.04 -8.41
CA LEU A 132 3.35 5.94 -8.03
C LEU A 132 3.02 5.09 -9.27
N ARG A 133 3.02 3.77 -9.11
CA ARG A 133 2.53 2.86 -10.17
C ARG A 133 1.01 2.90 -10.18
N ALA A 134 0.37 2.59 -11.31
CA ALA A 134 -1.07 2.48 -11.34
C ALA A 134 -1.55 1.48 -10.27
N MET A 135 -2.21 2.00 -9.24
CA MET A 135 -2.77 1.24 -8.13
C MET A 135 -4.22 1.71 -7.93
N PRO A 136 -5.20 0.80 -7.97
CA PRO A 136 -6.56 1.13 -7.58
C PRO A 136 -6.61 1.65 -6.14
N ARG A 137 -7.52 2.57 -5.84
CA ARG A 137 -7.68 3.08 -4.47
C ARG A 137 -8.15 1.99 -3.51
N ASP A 138 -8.95 1.07 -3.99
CA ASP A 138 -9.44 -0.11 -3.27
C ASP A 138 -8.47 -1.30 -3.31
N TYR A 139 -7.17 -1.05 -3.53
CA TYR A 139 -6.16 -2.10 -3.63
C TYR A 139 -6.14 -3.00 -2.38
N ILE A 140 -6.71 -4.20 -2.49
CA ILE A 140 -6.54 -5.24 -1.47
C ILE A 140 -5.18 -5.88 -1.74
N PRO A 141 -4.22 -5.82 -0.80
CA PRO A 141 -2.93 -6.46 -1.02
C PRO A 141 -3.11 -7.97 -1.18
N GLN A 142 -2.94 -8.46 -2.41
CA GLN A 142 -3.09 -9.87 -2.73
C GLN A 142 -1.75 -10.62 -2.57
N SER A 143 -1.83 -11.94 -2.53
CA SER A 143 -0.66 -12.83 -2.44
C SER A 143 0.25 -12.61 -3.66
N PRO A 144 1.59 -12.77 -3.55
CA PRO A 144 2.51 -12.69 -4.69
C PRO A 144 2.15 -13.64 -5.86
N ASP A 145 1.38 -14.70 -5.61
CA ASP A 145 0.93 -15.65 -6.64
C ASP A 145 -0.37 -15.23 -7.37
N SER A 146 -0.97 -14.09 -7.00
CA SER A 146 -2.22 -13.58 -7.60
C SER A 146 -1.99 -12.50 -8.65
N ALA A 147 -0.74 -12.31 -9.10
CA ALA A 147 -0.51 -11.71 -10.41
C ALA A 147 -1.11 -12.66 -11.46
N GLY A 148 -2.42 -12.55 -11.67
CA GLY A 148 -3.04 -12.95 -12.93
C GLY A 148 -2.28 -12.29 -14.09
N PRO A 149 -2.43 -12.81 -15.31
CA PRO A 149 -1.72 -12.28 -16.47
C PRO A 149 -1.88 -10.75 -16.51
N PRO A 150 -0.83 -10.01 -16.93
CA PRO A 150 -0.84 -8.56 -16.92
C PRO A 150 -2.15 -8.06 -17.54
N ILE A 151 -2.87 -7.20 -16.82
CA ILE A 151 -4.09 -6.56 -17.32
C ILE A 151 -3.73 -5.96 -18.67
N GLY A 152 -4.25 -6.60 -19.73
CA GLY A 152 -4.07 -6.18 -21.09
C GLY A 152 -4.60 -4.77 -21.26
N ASP A 153 -3.82 -3.99 -21.98
CA ASP A 153 -4.14 -2.65 -22.48
C ASP A 153 -5.59 -2.55 -22.97
N PRO A 154 -6.44 -1.64 -22.44
CA PRO A 154 -7.77 -1.44 -22.97
C PRO A 154 -7.69 -0.53 -24.19
N GLY A 155 -7.58 -1.12 -25.39
CA GLY A 155 -7.80 -0.35 -26.60
C GLY A 155 -7.37 -1.01 -27.90
N ASN A 156 -8.18 -1.96 -28.41
CA ASN A 156 -8.61 -1.93 -29.81
C ASN A 156 -9.78 -2.91 -30.07
N ASP A 157 -11.01 -2.47 -29.84
CA ASP A 157 -12.20 -3.13 -30.38
C ASP A 157 -12.36 -2.72 -31.85
N GLY A 158 -11.76 -3.50 -32.76
CA GLY A 158 -12.08 -3.49 -34.18
C GLY A 158 -13.24 -4.46 -34.46
N PRO A 159 -14.20 -4.12 -35.34
CA PRO A 159 -15.47 -4.83 -35.41
C PRO A 159 -15.32 -6.23 -36.01
N THR A 160 -15.91 -7.21 -35.34
CA THR A 160 -16.18 -8.54 -35.88
C THR A 160 -17.30 -8.46 -36.91
N ASP A 161 -16.93 -8.52 -38.18
CA ASP A 161 -17.84 -8.92 -39.25
C ASP A 161 -17.48 -10.34 -39.71
N GLY A 162 -18.47 -11.20 -39.76
CA GLY A 162 -18.41 -12.44 -40.54
C GLY A 162 -19.82 -12.74 -41.03
N PRO A 163 -20.04 -13.83 -41.79
CA PRO A 163 -19.14 -14.51 -42.73
C PRO A 163 -19.74 -14.50 -44.16
N GLU A 164 -18.95 -14.68 -45.22
CA GLU A 164 -19.51 -15.26 -46.45
C GLU A 164 -18.45 -16.02 -47.26
N VAL A 165 -18.84 -17.24 -47.60
CA VAL A 165 -18.13 -18.20 -48.44
C VAL A 165 -18.54 -17.89 -49.89
N GLU A 166 -17.62 -18.15 -50.82
CA GLU A 166 -17.84 -18.63 -52.19
C GLU A 166 -17.19 -17.82 -53.33
N SER A 167 -16.24 -18.51 -53.99
CA SER A 167 -15.97 -18.54 -55.44
C SER A 167 -15.54 -17.24 -56.15
N GLN A 168 -14.36 -17.24 -56.79
CA GLN A 168 -14.21 -17.41 -58.25
C GLN A 168 -12.71 -17.53 -58.66
N ARG A 169 -12.42 -18.63 -59.36
CA ARG A 169 -11.63 -18.83 -60.60
C ARG A 169 -10.30 -18.08 -60.89
N GLN A 170 -9.44 -18.89 -61.53
CA GLN A 170 -8.30 -18.62 -62.44
C GLN A 170 -6.97 -18.27 -61.76
N ASN A 171 -5.87 -18.97 -62.06
CA ASN A 171 -5.41 -19.42 -63.38
C ASN A 171 -4.72 -20.78 -63.33
#